data_AF-A0A2V7Q3S0-F1
#
_entry.id   AF-A0A2V7Q3S0-F1
#
_cell.length_a   1.000
_cell.length_b   1.000
_cell.length_c   1.000
_cell.angle_alpha   90.00
_cell.angle_beta   90.00
_cell.angle_gamma   90.00
#
_symmetry.space_group_name_H-M   'P 1'
#
loop_
_entity.id
_entity.type
_entity.pdbx_description
1 polymer ?
#
loop_
_entity_poly.entity_id
_entity_poly.type
_entity_poly.pdbx_seq_one_letter_code
_entity_poly.pdbx_strand_id
1 'polypeptide(L)'
;MVERLKALGRQDQATLFMILEASFAALLHRYTGQDDLLVGTPITGRTQRETESLVGNFINVVVLRARFPERLTFHGLLQQVREQALGAYAHPDLPFEHLVAELAPERDPSRTPLFQVMFILHNSDGVSQASKVSGNRALETGTSKFDLTLFISQTERGLEGLMEYSTDLFDAPTIERLCRHYGTLLEAIARDPDQPLSGLAPLTDAERQQLGRIRHQVKGRGKAVLAAHDAAAPRGDAVAPRTPTEQLVMSVFRGVLGRADFGVGDSFFDLGGHSLTAARLMAQLRAACGVDLALRILFEHPSVAALAEAIDALAWSAQGKTQTGGPREREEIEL
;
A
#
# COMPACT_ATOMS: atom_id res chain seq x y z
N MET A 1 -2.41 -17.78 3.25
CA MET A 1 -1.66 -16.90 2.33
C MET A 1 -1.54 -15.48 2.87
N VAL A 2 -2.64 -14.75 3.07
CA VAL A 2 -2.63 -13.33 3.53
C VAL A 2 -1.78 -13.10 4.77
N GLU A 3 -1.92 -13.94 5.80
CA GLU A 3 -1.11 -13.79 7.03
C GLU A 3 0.39 -13.98 6.81
N ARG A 4 0.80 -14.77 5.81
CA ARG A 4 2.22 -14.89 5.41
C ARG A 4 2.70 -13.64 4.68
N LEU A 5 1.86 -13.06 3.81
CA LEU A 5 2.16 -11.77 3.18
C LEU A 5 2.27 -10.67 4.23
N LYS A 6 1.38 -10.62 5.22
CA LYS A 6 1.52 -9.68 6.36
C LYS A 6 2.78 -9.94 7.17
N ALA A 7 3.16 -11.20 7.38
CA ALA A 7 4.41 -11.54 8.05
C ALA A 7 5.64 -11.05 7.29
N LEU A 8 5.65 -11.19 5.96
CA LEU A 8 6.68 -10.61 5.09
C LEU A 8 6.70 -9.08 5.21
N GLY A 9 5.52 -8.45 5.23
CA GLY A 9 5.40 -7.00 5.45
C GLY A 9 6.02 -6.55 6.77
N ARG A 10 5.86 -7.31 7.85
CA ARG A 10 6.51 -7.01 9.13
C ARG A 10 8.02 -7.09 9.07
N GLN A 11 8.57 -8.11 8.39
CA GLN A 11 10.02 -8.29 8.26
C GLN A 11 10.65 -7.13 7.47
N ASP A 12 9.96 -6.68 6.42
CA ASP A 12 10.46 -5.68 5.48
C ASP A 12 10.00 -4.24 5.77
N GLN A 13 9.27 -4.05 6.87
CA GLN A 13 8.58 -2.80 7.20
C GLN A 13 7.73 -2.29 6.02
N ALA A 14 7.01 -3.20 5.36
CA ALA A 14 6.15 -2.92 4.22
C ALA A 14 4.69 -3.21 4.54
N THR A 15 3.78 -2.46 3.91
CA THR A 15 2.34 -2.72 4.03
C THR A 15 1.89 -3.79 3.05
N LEU A 16 0.71 -4.37 3.30
CA LEU A 16 0.06 -5.27 2.34
C LEU A 16 -0.14 -4.60 0.97
N PHE A 17 -0.42 -3.30 0.93
CA PHE A 17 -0.47 -2.53 -0.31
C PHE A 17 0.84 -2.63 -1.10
N MET A 18 1.99 -2.37 -0.46
CA MET A 18 3.30 -2.40 -1.12
C MET A 18 3.64 -3.80 -1.65
N ILE A 19 3.27 -4.85 -0.92
CA ILE A 19 3.50 -6.23 -1.35
C ILE A 19 2.67 -6.57 -2.59
N LEU A 20 1.39 -6.22 -2.57
CA LEU A 20 0.48 -6.50 -3.68
C LEU A 20 0.86 -5.68 -4.92
N GLU A 21 1.21 -4.41 -4.75
CA GLU A 21 1.68 -3.55 -5.85
C GLU A 21 3.01 -4.07 -6.43
N ALA A 22 3.99 -4.42 -5.59
CA ALA A 22 5.24 -5.02 -6.05
C ALA A 22 5.00 -6.33 -6.81
N SER A 23 4.07 -7.16 -6.33
CA SER A 23 3.68 -8.40 -7.01
C SER A 23 3.04 -8.12 -8.36
N PHE A 24 2.25 -7.05 -8.48
CA PHE A 24 1.60 -6.67 -9.73
C PHE A 24 2.62 -6.13 -10.73
N ALA A 25 3.54 -5.26 -10.29
CA ALA A 25 4.66 -4.80 -11.11
C ALA A 25 5.53 -5.98 -11.59
N ALA A 26 5.82 -6.95 -10.73
CA ALA A 26 6.55 -8.16 -11.11
C ALA A 26 5.81 -9.00 -12.16
N LEU A 27 4.48 -9.15 -12.04
CA LEU A 27 3.67 -9.83 -13.05
C LEU A 27 3.76 -9.11 -14.41
N LEU A 28 3.61 -7.79 -14.41
CA LEU A 28 3.68 -6.98 -15.62
C LEU A 28 5.05 -7.08 -16.29
N HIS A 29 6.14 -6.98 -15.53
CA HIS A 29 7.50 -7.15 -16.03
C HIS A 29 7.67 -8.48 -16.76
N ARG A 30 7.10 -9.57 -16.24
CA ARG A 30 7.15 -10.88 -16.88
C ARG A 30 6.38 -10.96 -18.20
N TYR A 31 5.32 -10.18 -18.34
CA TYR A 31 4.49 -10.17 -19.53
C TYR A 31 5.00 -9.21 -20.61
N THR A 32 5.52 -8.05 -20.21
CA THR A 32 5.98 -7.01 -21.12
C THR A 32 7.46 -7.13 -21.45
N GLY A 33 8.24 -7.79 -20.59
CA GLY A 33 9.71 -7.80 -20.67
C GLY A 33 10.35 -6.44 -20.40
N GLN A 34 9.59 -5.47 -19.89
CA GLN A 34 10.10 -4.13 -19.59
C GLN A 34 10.80 -4.13 -18.23
N ASP A 35 12.01 -3.57 -18.18
CA ASP A 35 12.79 -3.46 -16.94
C ASP A 35 12.48 -2.19 -16.14
N ASP A 36 11.60 -1.33 -16.65
CA ASP A 36 11.22 -0.07 -16.04
C ASP A 36 9.72 0.17 -16.25
N LEU A 37 8.96 0.05 -15.16
CA LEU A 37 7.50 0.09 -15.17
C LEU A 37 6.99 1.21 -14.28
N LEU A 38 5.96 1.91 -14.76
CA LEU A 38 5.24 2.94 -14.03
C LEU A 38 3.81 2.47 -13.76
N VAL A 39 3.44 2.40 -12.49
CA VAL A 39 2.11 1.98 -12.02
C VAL A 39 1.48 3.14 -11.28
N GLY A 40 0.26 3.53 -11.69
CA GLY A 40 -0.51 4.53 -10.97
C GLY A 40 -1.21 3.94 -9.75
N THR A 41 -1.30 4.73 -8.67
CA THR A 41 -2.15 4.41 -7.52
C THR A 41 -2.86 5.68 -7.02
N PRO A 42 -4.19 5.64 -6.78
CA PRO A 42 -4.88 6.76 -6.18
C PRO A 42 -4.55 6.89 -4.70
N ILE A 43 -4.50 8.12 -4.22
CA ILE A 43 -4.44 8.49 -2.81
C ILE A 43 -5.60 9.45 -2.54
N THR A 44 -6.22 9.39 -1.35
CA THR A 44 -7.47 10.13 -1.09
C THR A 44 -7.31 11.66 -1.04
N GLY A 45 -6.08 12.18 -0.98
CA GLY A 45 -5.73 13.62 -0.88
C GLY A 45 -6.40 14.41 0.26
N ARG A 46 -7.12 13.73 1.15
CA ARG A 46 -7.75 14.30 2.36
C ARG A 46 -6.79 14.19 3.54
N THR A 47 -5.78 15.06 3.55
CA THR A 47 -4.74 15.12 4.59
C THR A 47 -5.16 15.97 5.79
N GLN A 48 -6.16 16.83 5.63
CA GLN A 48 -6.65 17.77 6.65
C GLN A 48 -8.02 17.36 7.18
N ARG A 49 -8.26 17.56 8.49
CA ARG A 49 -9.48 17.16 9.20
C ARG A 49 -10.73 17.85 8.63
N GLU A 50 -10.58 19.09 8.22
CA GLU A 50 -11.60 19.94 7.62
C GLU A 50 -12.14 19.37 6.30
N THR A 51 -11.32 18.58 5.59
CA THR A 51 -11.67 18.00 4.29
C THR A 51 -12.26 16.60 4.38
N GLU A 52 -12.28 15.99 5.57
CA GLU A 52 -12.69 14.59 5.74
C GLU A 52 -14.18 14.38 5.44
N SER A 53 -15.04 15.31 5.87
CA SER A 53 -16.50 15.25 5.71
C SER A 53 -17.01 15.93 4.44
N LEU A 54 -16.12 16.57 3.67
CA LEU A 54 -16.51 17.30 2.46
C LEU A 54 -16.80 16.35 1.30
N VAL A 55 -17.85 16.68 0.54
CA VAL A 55 -18.15 16.04 -0.75
C VAL A 55 -17.39 16.82 -1.84
N GLY A 56 -16.50 16.14 -2.54
CA GLY A 56 -15.64 16.73 -3.58
C GLY A 56 -14.60 15.75 -4.10
N ASN A 57 -13.94 16.08 -5.22
CA ASN A 57 -12.84 15.30 -5.74
C ASN A 57 -11.52 15.71 -5.06
N PHE A 58 -11.06 14.85 -4.15
CA PHE A 58 -9.78 15.02 -3.45
C PHE A 58 -8.77 13.95 -3.85
N ILE A 59 -9.13 13.04 -4.77
CA ILE A 59 -8.24 11.95 -5.15
C ILE A 59 -7.07 12.54 -5.93
N ASN A 60 -5.87 12.30 -5.43
CA ASN A 60 -4.62 12.55 -6.14
C ASN A 60 -4.06 11.20 -6.63
N VAL A 61 -3.17 11.22 -7.61
CA VAL A 61 -2.53 10.01 -8.14
C VAL A 61 -1.04 10.07 -7.89
N VAL A 62 -0.52 8.98 -7.32
CA VAL A 62 0.93 8.74 -7.19
C VAL A 62 1.35 7.74 -8.26
N VAL A 63 2.54 7.94 -8.82
CA VAL A 63 3.15 6.99 -9.76
C VAL A 63 4.30 6.28 -9.06
N LEU A 64 4.23 4.96 -8.99
CA LEU A 64 5.27 4.10 -8.45
C LEU A 64 6.08 3.53 -9.62
N ARG A 65 7.42 3.59 -9.53
CA ARG A 65 8.35 3.18 -10.59
C ARG A 65 9.12 1.93 -10.17
N ALA A 66 8.73 0.77 -10.68
CA ALA A 66 9.45 -0.47 -10.44
C ALA A 66 10.57 -0.67 -11.48
N ARG A 67 11.81 -0.84 -11.03
CA ARG A 67 12.95 -1.21 -11.89
C ARG A 67 13.39 -2.64 -11.63
N PHE A 68 13.73 -3.36 -12.70
CA PHE A 68 14.07 -4.78 -12.68
C PHE A 68 15.52 -5.03 -13.16
N PRO A 69 16.54 -4.68 -12.35
CA PRO A 69 17.92 -5.03 -12.65
C PRO A 69 18.13 -6.56 -12.59
N GLU A 70 19.22 -7.04 -13.21
CA GLU A 70 19.58 -8.46 -13.16
C GLU A 70 19.65 -8.97 -11.70
N ARG A 71 19.08 -10.16 -11.46
CA ARG A 71 19.05 -10.86 -10.17
C ARG A 71 18.25 -10.18 -9.05
N LEU A 72 17.34 -9.26 -9.38
CA LEU A 72 16.42 -8.67 -8.40
C LEU A 72 15.61 -9.77 -7.68
N THR A 73 15.62 -9.76 -6.35
CA THR A 73 14.76 -10.58 -5.48
C THR A 73 13.45 -9.87 -5.19
N PHE A 74 12.45 -10.59 -4.68
CA PHE A 74 11.20 -9.94 -4.29
C PHE A 74 11.41 -8.92 -3.16
N HIS A 75 12.26 -9.22 -2.17
CA HIS A 75 12.68 -8.26 -1.14
C HIS A 75 13.24 -6.96 -1.75
N GLY A 76 14.14 -7.07 -2.73
CA GLY A 76 14.71 -5.90 -3.41
C GLY A 76 13.64 -5.06 -4.13
N LEU A 77 12.66 -5.71 -4.76
CA LEU A 77 11.53 -5.00 -5.38
C LEU A 77 10.64 -4.32 -4.33
N LEU A 78 10.32 -5.03 -3.25
CA LEU A 78 9.49 -4.52 -2.17
C LEU A 78 10.11 -3.30 -1.50
N GLN A 79 11.43 -3.28 -1.33
CA GLN A 79 12.14 -2.10 -0.81
C GLN A 79 12.05 -0.89 -1.76
N GLN A 80 12.19 -1.09 -3.08
CA GLN A 80 11.99 0.00 -4.05
C GLN A 80 10.58 0.61 -3.95
N VAL A 81 9.56 -0.25 -3.95
CA VAL A 81 8.15 0.16 -3.83
C VAL A 81 7.91 0.87 -2.50
N ARG A 82 8.46 0.34 -1.40
CA ARG A 82 8.35 0.95 -0.07
C ARG A 82 8.95 2.35 -0.04
N GLU A 83 10.18 2.52 -0.51
CA GLU A 83 10.86 3.81 -0.54
C GLU A 83 10.09 4.84 -1.35
N GLN A 84 9.58 4.45 -2.51
CA GLN A 84 8.81 5.35 -3.39
C GLN A 84 7.45 5.70 -2.80
N ALA A 85 6.72 4.72 -2.26
CA ALA A 85 5.44 4.97 -1.62
C ALA A 85 5.62 5.91 -0.40
N LEU A 86 6.63 5.68 0.44
CA LEU A 86 6.95 6.58 1.57
C LEU A 86 7.35 7.98 1.11
N GLY A 87 8.16 8.10 0.05
CA GLY A 87 8.53 9.39 -0.54
C GLY A 87 7.33 10.14 -1.09
N ALA A 88 6.43 9.44 -1.79
CA ALA A 88 5.19 10.02 -2.30
C ALA A 88 4.27 10.49 -1.17
N TYR A 89 4.14 9.71 -0.09
CA TYR A 89 3.36 10.11 1.09
C TYR A 89 3.99 11.25 1.91
N ALA A 90 5.28 11.56 1.71
CA ALA A 90 5.90 12.76 2.28
C ALA A 90 5.50 14.04 1.53
N HIS A 91 4.96 13.91 0.31
CA HIS A 91 4.51 15.02 -0.54
C HIS A 91 3.08 14.80 -1.07
N PRO A 92 2.09 14.55 -0.19
CA PRO A 92 0.74 14.17 -0.62
C PRO A 92 0.00 15.29 -1.37
N ASP A 93 0.44 16.54 -1.18
CA ASP A 93 -0.18 17.74 -1.74
C ASP A 93 0.36 18.09 -3.14
N LEU A 94 1.36 17.37 -3.66
CA LEU A 94 1.87 17.59 -5.02
C LEU A 94 0.88 17.00 -6.03
N PRO A 95 0.17 17.82 -6.84
CA PRO A 95 -0.82 17.31 -7.78
C PRO A 95 -0.16 16.54 -8.91
N PHE A 96 -0.78 15.44 -9.35
CA PHE A 96 -0.33 14.66 -10.50
C PHE A 96 -0.16 15.53 -11.76
N GLU A 97 -1.05 16.48 -11.98
CA GLU A 97 -1.02 17.39 -13.13
C GLU A 97 0.22 18.28 -13.14
N HIS A 98 0.70 18.68 -11.96
CA HIS A 98 1.95 19.46 -11.83
C HIS A 98 3.15 18.59 -12.18
N LEU A 99 3.15 17.32 -11.76
CA LEU A 99 4.20 16.37 -12.13
C LEU A 99 4.25 16.14 -13.66
N VAL A 100 3.09 15.99 -14.30
CA VAL A 100 2.99 15.86 -15.77
C VAL A 100 3.47 17.13 -16.47
N ALA A 101 3.11 18.32 -15.96
CA ALA A 101 3.52 19.59 -16.54
C ALA A 101 5.06 19.77 -16.48
N GLU A 102 5.67 19.40 -15.35
CA GLU A 102 7.12 19.52 -15.15
C GLU A 102 7.91 18.49 -15.98
N LEU A 103 7.45 17.22 -16.00
CA LEU A 103 8.13 16.16 -16.75
C LEU A 103 7.90 16.27 -18.27
N ALA A 104 6.86 16.99 -18.68
CA ALA A 104 6.48 17.23 -20.08
C ALA A 104 6.63 16.01 -21.01
N PRO A 105 6.01 14.85 -20.68
CA PRO A 105 6.12 13.65 -21.52
C PRO A 105 5.44 13.86 -22.89
N GLU A 106 5.80 13.02 -23.86
CA GLU A 106 5.16 13.00 -25.17
C GLU A 106 3.65 12.76 -25.01
N ARG A 107 2.83 13.63 -25.61
CA ARG A 107 1.39 13.59 -25.45
C ARG A 107 0.76 12.70 -26.51
N ASP A 108 0.15 11.62 -26.07
CA ASP A 108 -0.73 10.79 -26.88
C ASP A 108 -2.16 10.91 -26.31
N PRO A 109 -3.13 11.46 -27.06
CA PRO A 109 -4.50 11.63 -26.57
C PRO A 109 -5.22 10.30 -26.31
N SER A 110 -4.70 9.17 -26.82
CA SER A 110 -5.22 7.84 -26.56
C SER A 110 -4.65 7.19 -25.30
N ARG A 111 -3.68 7.84 -24.62
CA ARG A 111 -2.98 7.27 -23.46
C ARG A 111 -2.83 8.27 -22.32
N THR A 112 -2.72 7.75 -21.12
CA THR A 112 -2.39 8.55 -19.94
C THR A 112 -0.89 8.87 -19.90
N PRO A 113 -0.48 10.08 -19.43
CA PRO A 113 0.84 10.65 -19.78
C PRO A 113 2.06 9.96 -19.15
N LEU A 114 1.88 9.24 -18.04
CA LEU A 114 3.00 8.67 -17.26
C LEU A 114 2.86 7.16 -17.00
N PHE A 115 1.66 6.63 -16.93
CA PHE A 115 1.42 5.22 -16.65
C PHE A 115 0.17 4.79 -17.40
N GLN A 116 0.05 3.51 -17.78
CA GLN A 116 -1.12 2.97 -18.49
C GLN A 116 -1.87 1.94 -17.66
N VAL A 117 -1.31 1.54 -16.52
CA VAL A 117 -1.86 0.56 -15.60
C VAL A 117 -2.06 1.17 -14.22
N MET A 118 -3.18 0.84 -13.57
CA MET A 118 -3.55 1.36 -12.26
C MET A 118 -3.70 0.22 -11.26
N PHE A 119 -3.21 0.43 -10.04
CA PHE A 119 -3.36 -0.49 -8.91
C PHE A 119 -4.14 0.18 -7.78
N ILE A 120 -5.18 -0.50 -7.28
CA ILE A 120 -6.08 0.05 -6.27
C ILE A 120 -6.32 -1.00 -5.19
N LEU A 121 -5.99 -0.66 -3.94
CA LEU A 121 -6.37 -1.44 -2.76
C LEU A 121 -7.53 -0.75 -2.03
N HIS A 122 -8.70 -1.39 -2.01
CA HIS A 122 -9.82 -0.99 -1.18
C HIS A 122 -9.76 -1.71 0.17
N ASN A 123 -9.93 -0.94 1.25
CA ASN A 123 -10.15 -1.51 2.57
C ASN A 123 -11.64 -1.45 2.87
N SER A 124 -12.20 -2.58 3.31
CA SER A 124 -13.63 -2.81 3.56
C SER A 124 -14.25 -1.92 4.64
N ASP A 125 -13.43 -1.20 5.41
CA ASP A 125 -13.83 -0.69 6.71
C ASP A 125 -14.63 0.62 6.65
N GLY A 126 -14.84 1.19 5.46
CA GLY A 126 -15.46 2.52 5.30
C GLY A 126 -16.94 2.56 4.91
N VAL A 127 -17.50 1.50 4.31
CA VAL A 127 -18.83 1.61 3.64
C VAL A 127 -19.92 0.78 4.31
N SER A 128 -19.57 -0.08 5.27
CA SER A 128 -20.48 -1.12 5.77
C SER A 128 -21.42 -0.71 6.92
N GLN A 129 -21.42 0.53 7.42
CA GLN A 129 -22.30 0.91 8.55
C GLN A 129 -23.34 2.01 8.28
N ALA A 130 -23.29 2.72 7.15
CA ALA A 130 -24.18 3.87 6.93
C ALA A 130 -25.44 3.57 6.10
N SER A 131 -25.60 2.37 5.51
CA SER A 131 -26.80 2.06 4.76
C SER A 131 -27.31 0.64 5.02
N LYS A 132 -28.46 0.54 5.69
CA LYS A 132 -29.32 -0.66 5.70
C LYS A 132 -29.93 -0.95 4.31
N VAL A 133 -29.52 -0.23 3.27
CA VAL A 133 -29.89 -0.51 1.89
C VAL A 133 -28.91 -1.56 1.36
N SER A 134 -29.32 -2.82 1.45
CA SER A 134 -28.61 -3.94 0.84
C SER A 134 -28.62 -3.77 -0.68
N GLY A 135 -27.52 -3.26 -1.24
CA GLY A 135 -27.47 -2.97 -2.67
C GLY A 135 -26.34 -2.07 -3.12
N ASN A 136 -25.14 -2.17 -2.53
CA ASN A 136 -23.96 -1.54 -3.12
C ASN A 136 -23.45 -2.42 -4.28
N ARG A 137 -24.29 -2.61 -5.32
CA ARG A 137 -23.82 -3.17 -6.58
C ARG A 137 -23.02 -2.07 -7.25
N ALA A 138 -21.71 -2.24 -7.34
CA ALA A 138 -20.90 -1.48 -8.28
C ALA A 138 -21.59 -1.59 -9.65
N LEU A 139 -22.10 -0.47 -10.15
CA LEU A 139 -22.67 -0.42 -11.48
C LEU A 139 -21.49 -0.60 -12.44
N GLU A 140 -21.48 -1.69 -13.19
CA GLU A 140 -20.56 -1.85 -14.31
C GLU A 140 -20.89 -0.73 -15.30
N THR A 141 -20.04 0.29 -15.37
CA THR A 141 -20.23 1.44 -16.27
C THR A 141 -19.92 1.10 -17.72
N GLY A 142 -19.43 -0.12 -18.00
CA GLY A 142 -19.05 -0.58 -19.34
C GLY A 142 -17.91 0.24 -19.96
N THR A 143 -17.14 0.95 -19.14
CA THR A 143 -16.07 1.86 -19.57
C THR A 143 -14.79 1.53 -18.82
N SER A 144 -13.65 1.68 -19.49
CA SER A 144 -12.33 1.55 -18.87
C SER A 144 -11.57 2.86 -19.01
N LYS A 145 -10.94 3.32 -17.93
CA LYS A 145 -10.21 4.61 -17.89
C LYS A 145 -8.72 4.47 -18.18
N PHE A 146 -8.20 3.25 -18.09
CA PHE A 146 -6.79 2.88 -18.27
C PHE A 146 -6.73 1.56 -19.07
N ASP A 147 -5.58 1.19 -19.61
CA ASP A 147 -5.46 -0.06 -20.36
C ASP A 147 -5.81 -1.27 -19.47
N LEU A 148 -5.37 -1.23 -18.20
CA LEU A 148 -5.63 -2.24 -17.18
C LEU A 148 -5.67 -1.60 -15.77
N THR A 149 -6.69 -1.92 -14.99
CA THR A 149 -6.78 -1.55 -13.57
C THR A 149 -7.00 -2.78 -12.71
N LEU A 150 -6.12 -3.02 -11.74
CA LEU A 150 -6.27 -4.07 -10.74
C LEU A 150 -6.84 -3.48 -9.44
N PHE A 151 -8.05 -3.89 -9.10
CA PHE A 151 -8.67 -3.64 -7.81
C PHE A 151 -8.46 -4.85 -6.90
N ILE A 152 -8.05 -4.61 -5.67
CA ILE A 152 -8.00 -5.64 -4.62
C ILE A 152 -8.76 -5.13 -3.41
N SER A 153 -9.57 -5.99 -2.81
CA SER A 153 -10.21 -5.76 -1.53
C SER A 153 -9.77 -6.82 -0.54
N GLN A 154 -9.47 -6.41 0.70
CA GLN A 154 -9.32 -7.35 1.79
C GLN A 154 -10.70 -7.66 2.39
N THR A 155 -11.06 -8.93 2.46
CA THR A 155 -12.30 -9.42 3.09
C THR A 155 -11.95 -10.36 4.24
N GLU A 156 -12.95 -10.73 5.05
CA GLU A 156 -12.77 -11.74 6.10
C GLU A 156 -12.30 -13.10 5.53
N ARG A 157 -12.63 -13.38 4.26
CA ARG A 157 -12.27 -14.62 3.56
C ARG A 157 -10.91 -14.59 2.88
N GLY A 158 -10.23 -13.43 2.86
CA GLY A 158 -8.91 -13.27 2.27
C GLY A 158 -8.80 -12.04 1.37
N LEU A 159 -8.21 -12.23 0.19
CA LEU A 159 -8.09 -11.18 -0.83
C LEU A 159 -9.03 -11.49 -1.98
N GLU A 160 -9.82 -10.51 -2.37
CA GLU A 160 -10.65 -10.56 -3.56
C GLU A 160 -10.12 -9.53 -4.57
N GLY A 161 -9.93 -9.95 -5.82
CA GLY A 161 -9.38 -9.11 -6.87
C GLY A 161 -10.32 -9.01 -8.07
N LEU A 162 -10.36 -7.85 -8.71
CA LEU A 162 -11.06 -7.59 -9.96
C LEU A 162 -10.10 -6.86 -10.90
N MET A 163 -10.05 -7.28 -12.17
CA MET A 163 -9.35 -6.53 -13.21
C MET A 163 -10.37 -5.88 -14.15
N GLU A 164 -10.31 -4.55 -14.26
CA GLU A 164 -10.97 -3.78 -15.31
C GLU A 164 -9.95 -3.56 -16.44
N TYR A 165 -10.38 -3.69 -17.69
CA TYR A 165 -9.47 -3.62 -18.83
C TYR A 165 -10.16 -3.04 -20.07
N SER A 166 -9.36 -2.47 -20.98
CA SER A 166 -9.82 -2.07 -22.30
C SER A 166 -10.06 -3.28 -23.21
N THR A 167 -11.28 -3.43 -23.72
CA THR A 167 -11.64 -4.52 -24.66
C THR A 167 -11.01 -4.35 -26.04
N ASP A 168 -10.50 -3.16 -26.35
CA ASP A 168 -9.75 -2.92 -27.59
C ASP A 168 -8.34 -3.54 -27.51
N LEU A 169 -7.83 -3.78 -26.30
CA LEU A 169 -6.49 -4.27 -26.03
C LEU A 169 -6.46 -5.72 -25.51
N PHE A 170 -7.48 -6.14 -24.75
CA PHE A 170 -7.50 -7.44 -24.09
C PHE A 170 -8.81 -8.20 -24.28
N ASP A 171 -8.71 -9.52 -24.33
CA ASP A 171 -9.84 -10.43 -24.27
C ASP A 171 -9.99 -11.07 -22.87
N ALA A 172 -11.21 -11.50 -22.54
CA ALA A 172 -11.51 -12.11 -21.25
C ALA A 172 -10.61 -13.31 -20.91
N PRO A 173 -10.31 -14.25 -21.84
CA PRO A 173 -9.41 -15.37 -21.54
C PRO A 173 -7.98 -14.94 -21.18
N THR A 174 -7.47 -13.85 -21.76
CA THR A 174 -6.15 -13.31 -21.42
C THR A 174 -6.14 -12.71 -20.02
N ILE A 175 -7.17 -11.97 -19.66
CA ILE A 175 -7.30 -11.38 -18.32
C ILE A 175 -7.52 -12.47 -17.25
N GLU A 176 -8.34 -13.49 -17.54
CA GLU A 176 -8.50 -14.65 -16.65
C GLU A 176 -7.17 -15.37 -16.37
N ARG A 177 -6.30 -15.45 -17.38
CA ARG A 177 -4.96 -16.01 -17.25
C ARG A 177 -4.05 -15.11 -16.40
N LEU A 178 -4.05 -13.80 -16.65
CA LEU A 178 -3.32 -12.81 -15.84
C LEU A 178 -3.72 -12.88 -14.37
N CYS A 179 -5.02 -12.92 -14.05
CA CYS A 179 -5.52 -13.08 -12.68
C CYS A 179 -5.01 -14.37 -12.02
N ARG A 180 -5.00 -15.49 -12.75
CA ARG A 180 -4.49 -16.77 -12.22
C ARG A 180 -2.99 -16.73 -11.95
N HIS A 181 -2.22 -16.13 -12.85
CA HIS A 181 -0.78 -15.92 -12.66
C HIS A 181 -0.49 -15.01 -11.49
N TYR A 182 -1.28 -13.96 -11.30
CA TYR A 182 -1.16 -13.08 -10.15
C TYR A 182 -1.35 -13.85 -8.84
N GLY A 183 -2.41 -14.67 -8.73
CA GLY A 183 -2.62 -15.53 -7.56
C GLY A 183 -1.47 -16.51 -7.32
N THR A 184 -0.98 -17.16 -8.38
CA THR A 184 0.15 -18.11 -8.30
C THR A 184 1.45 -17.42 -7.84
N LEU A 185 1.69 -16.20 -8.33
CA LEU A 185 2.84 -15.38 -7.95
C LEU A 185 2.75 -14.99 -6.47
N LEU A 186 1.59 -14.55 -5.99
CA LEU A 186 1.37 -14.23 -4.57
C LEU A 186 1.60 -15.45 -3.67
N GLU A 187 1.16 -16.64 -4.09
CA GLU A 187 1.43 -17.87 -3.36
C GLU A 187 2.91 -18.24 -3.33
N ALA A 188 3.63 -18.03 -4.43
CA ALA A 188 5.06 -18.28 -4.53
C ALA A 188 5.85 -17.32 -3.62
N ILE A 189 5.55 -16.02 -3.67
CA ILE A 189 6.13 -15.00 -2.80
C ILE A 189 5.85 -15.31 -1.32
N ALA A 190 4.63 -15.72 -0.99
CA ALA A 190 4.26 -16.11 0.37
C ALA A 190 4.94 -17.40 0.86
N ARG A 191 5.53 -18.19 -0.04
CA ARG A 191 6.25 -19.43 0.28
C ARG A 191 7.74 -19.18 0.47
N ASP A 192 8.35 -18.41 -0.44
CA ASP A 192 9.79 -18.13 -0.46
C ASP A 192 10.09 -16.75 -1.07
N PRO A 193 10.17 -15.69 -0.25
CA PRO A 193 10.39 -14.32 -0.72
C PRO A 193 11.85 -14.02 -1.12
N ASP A 194 12.80 -14.89 -0.73
CA ASP A 194 14.22 -14.75 -1.06
C ASP A 194 14.55 -15.23 -2.48
N GLN A 195 13.61 -15.92 -3.14
CA GLN A 195 13.80 -16.42 -4.48
C GLN A 195 13.99 -15.24 -5.48
N PRO A 196 14.94 -15.35 -6.43
CA PRO A 196 15.05 -14.41 -7.53
C PRO A 196 13.74 -14.30 -8.31
N LEU A 197 13.33 -13.09 -8.72
CA LEU A 197 12.09 -12.87 -9.48
C LEU A 197 12.02 -13.70 -10.76
N SER A 198 13.17 -13.94 -11.40
CA SER A 198 13.29 -14.80 -12.59
C SER A 198 12.87 -16.25 -12.30
N GLY A 199 13.10 -16.74 -11.09
CA GLY A 199 12.76 -18.09 -10.62
C GLY A 199 11.31 -18.28 -10.17
N LEU A 200 10.59 -17.19 -9.85
CA LEU A 200 9.18 -17.21 -9.46
C LEU A 200 8.28 -17.44 -10.69
N ALA A 201 8.23 -18.67 -11.19
CA ALA A 201 7.47 -19.01 -12.39
C ALA A 201 5.97 -18.69 -12.22
N PRO A 202 5.36 -17.87 -13.11
CA PRO A 202 3.91 -17.61 -13.08
C PRO A 202 3.11 -18.82 -13.57
N LEU A 203 3.79 -19.81 -14.16
CA LEU A 203 3.16 -21.00 -14.75
C LEU A 203 2.44 -21.80 -13.67
N THR A 204 1.12 -21.82 -13.79
CA THR A 204 0.28 -22.77 -13.07
C THR A 204 0.68 -24.19 -13.45
N ASP A 205 0.44 -25.17 -12.58
CA ASP A 205 0.70 -26.59 -12.90
C ASP A 205 -0.06 -27.03 -14.16
N ALA A 206 -1.24 -26.43 -14.40
CA ALA A 206 -2.03 -26.60 -15.60
C ALA A 206 -1.32 -26.09 -16.87
N GLU A 207 -0.59 -24.98 -16.81
CA GLU A 207 0.15 -24.42 -17.94
C GLU A 207 1.49 -25.10 -18.18
N ARG A 208 2.15 -25.63 -17.12
CA ARG A 208 3.27 -26.57 -17.27
C ARG A 208 2.81 -27.83 -18.00
N GLN A 209 1.63 -28.35 -17.67
CA GLN A 209 1.00 -29.43 -18.43
C GLN A 209 0.57 -28.99 -19.84
N GLN A 210 0.13 -27.75 -20.04
CA GLN A 210 -0.30 -27.25 -21.35
C GLN A 210 0.87 -27.07 -22.31
N LEU A 211 2.05 -26.62 -21.85
CA LEU A 211 3.29 -26.61 -22.62
C LEU A 211 3.75 -28.03 -23.01
N GLY A 212 3.54 -29.03 -22.13
CA GLY A 212 3.71 -30.45 -22.47
C GLY A 212 2.65 -30.99 -23.45
N ARG A 213 1.46 -30.37 -23.51
CA ARG A 213 0.34 -30.72 -24.39
C ARG A 213 0.29 -29.96 -25.71
N ILE A 214 1.13 -28.94 -25.96
CA ILE A 214 1.29 -28.37 -27.32
C ILE A 214 1.79 -29.44 -28.33
N ARG A 215 2.30 -30.58 -27.83
CA ARG A 215 2.58 -31.77 -28.65
C ARG A 215 1.34 -32.58 -29.06
N HIS A 216 0.17 -32.43 -28.42
CA HIS A 216 -1.05 -33.16 -28.76
C HIS A 216 -2.35 -32.37 -28.44
N GLN A 217 -3.04 -31.99 -29.53
CA GLN A 217 -4.33 -31.32 -29.69
C GLN A 217 -5.40 -31.40 -28.56
N VAL A 218 -6.03 -30.23 -28.33
CA VAL A 218 -7.48 -29.88 -28.34
C VAL A 218 -8.49 -30.46 -27.30
N LYS A 219 -9.26 -29.49 -26.75
CA LYS A 219 -10.66 -29.47 -26.21
C LYS A 219 -10.93 -29.67 -24.70
N GLY A 220 -11.61 -28.67 -24.11
CA GLY A 220 -12.48 -28.82 -22.93
C GLY A 220 -12.58 -27.57 -22.02
N ARG A 221 -13.74 -26.91 -21.98
CA ARG A 221 -14.05 -25.71 -21.16
C ARG A 221 -14.55 -26.08 -19.76
N GLY A 222 -14.21 -25.28 -18.74
CA GLY A 222 -14.82 -25.33 -17.39
C GLY A 222 -14.51 -24.08 -16.55
N LYS A 223 -15.54 -23.51 -15.90
CA LYS A 223 -15.46 -22.39 -14.93
C LYS A 223 -14.97 -22.90 -13.57
N ALA A 224 -14.18 -22.11 -12.84
CA ALA A 224 -13.85 -22.38 -11.43
C ALA A 224 -14.04 -21.13 -10.56
N VAL A 225 -14.77 -21.32 -9.45
CA VAL A 225 -14.98 -20.38 -8.36
C VAL A 225 -14.10 -20.84 -7.20
N LEU A 226 -13.35 -19.93 -6.58
CA LEU A 226 -12.60 -20.21 -5.35
C LEU A 226 -13.46 -19.80 -4.15
N ALA A 227 -13.84 -20.78 -3.32
CA ALA A 227 -14.41 -20.57 -2.00
C ALA A 227 -13.40 -21.05 -0.94
N ALA A 228 -13.11 -20.21 0.05
CA ALA A 228 -12.31 -20.57 1.21
C ALA A 228 -13.17 -20.58 2.49
N HIS A 229 -12.88 -21.55 3.35
CA HIS A 229 -13.48 -21.79 4.67
C HIS A 229 -12.84 -20.92 5.77
N ASP A 230 -13.65 -20.61 6.78
CA ASP A 230 -13.34 -19.89 8.02
C ASP A 230 -12.39 -20.62 8.97
N ALA A 231 -11.61 -19.84 9.74
CA ALA A 231 -11.64 -19.82 11.22
C ALA A 231 -10.56 -18.86 11.77
N ALA A 232 -10.98 -17.82 12.51
CA ALA A 232 -10.10 -16.94 13.26
C ALA A 232 -9.66 -17.58 14.59
N ALA A 233 -8.38 -17.47 14.94
CA ALA A 233 -7.84 -17.87 16.23
C ALA A 233 -7.86 -16.70 17.24
N PRO A 234 -8.03 -16.95 18.55
CA PRO A 234 -8.14 -15.91 19.57
C PRO A 234 -6.76 -15.29 19.90
N ARG A 235 -6.69 -13.96 20.06
CA ARG A 235 -5.49 -13.21 20.46
C ARG A 235 -5.51 -12.95 21.98
N GLY A 236 -4.33 -13.04 22.62
CA GLY A 236 -4.13 -12.95 24.07
C GLY A 236 -4.26 -11.54 24.67
N ASP A 237 -4.23 -11.47 26.00
CA ASP A 237 -4.53 -10.27 26.81
C ASP A 237 -3.78 -9.00 26.40
N ALA A 238 -4.52 -7.93 26.14
CA ALA A 238 -4.01 -6.64 25.72
C ALA A 238 -3.25 -5.92 26.86
N VAL A 239 -1.96 -5.65 26.65
CA VAL A 239 -1.12 -4.90 27.60
C VAL A 239 -1.47 -3.41 27.57
N ALA A 240 -1.78 -2.82 28.74
CA ALA A 240 -2.19 -1.43 28.90
C ALA A 240 -1.03 -0.41 28.79
N PRO A 241 -1.31 0.86 28.42
CA PRO A 241 -0.30 1.92 28.35
C PRO A 241 0.19 2.36 29.74
N ARG A 242 1.49 2.61 29.83
CA ARG A 242 2.27 2.88 31.04
C ARG A 242 2.75 4.32 31.14
N THR A 243 3.00 4.98 30.00
CA THR A 243 3.48 6.37 29.95
C THR A 243 2.42 7.33 29.39
N PRO A 244 2.49 8.66 29.68
CA PRO A 244 1.60 9.64 29.06
C PRO A 244 1.66 9.64 27.54
N THR A 245 2.86 9.46 26.96
CA THR A 245 3.05 9.37 25.50
C THR A 245 2.42 8.09 24.94
N GLU A 246 2.56 6.94 25.61
CA GLU A 246 1.87 5.70 25.24
C GLU A 246 0.33 5.88 25.28
N GLN A 247 -0.20 6.59 26.28
CA GLN A 247 -1.64 6.88 26.37
C GLN A 247 -2.13 7.77 25.22
N LEU A 248 -1.38 8.81 24.89
CA LEU A 248 -1.68 9.68 23.74
C LEU A 248 -1.66 8.87 22.44
N VAL A 249 -0.59 8.14 22.16
CA VAL A 249 -0.45 7.34 20.93
C VAL A 249 -1.55 6.29 20.83
N MET A 250 -1.85 5.58 21.93
CA MET A 250 -2.95 4.62 22.02
C MET A 250 -4.29 5.28 21.68
N SER A 251 -4.56 6.48 22.21
CA SER A 251 -5.82 7.20 21.93
C SER A 251 -5.97 7.54 20.45
N VAL A 252 -4.89 7.97 19.78
CA VAL A 252 -4.92 8.30 18.35
C VAL A 252 -5.03 7.04 17.49
N PHE A 253 -4.33 5.95 17.85
CA PHE A 253 -4.51 4.64 17.18
C PHE A 253 -5.98 4.20 17.21
N ARG A 254 -6.63 4.29 18.38
CA ARG A 254 -8.03 3.91 18.54
C ARG A 254 -8.97 4.75 17.68
N GLY A 255 -8.74 6.07 17.65
CA GLY A 255 -9.53 7.00 16.84
C GLY A 255 -9.40 6.73 15.34
N VAL A 256 -8.18 6.44 14.88
CA VAL A 256 -7.89 6.25 13.45
C VAL A 256 -8.27 4.86 12.94
N LEU A 257 -8.06 3.82 13.75
CA LEU A 257 -8.38 2.42 13.39
C LEU A 257 -9.84 2.07 13.68
N GLY A 258 -10.58 2.89 14.43
CA GLY A 258 -11.98 2.64 14.79
C GLY A 258 -12.19 1.43 15.72
N ARG A 259 -11.14 0.99 16.42
CA ARG A 259 -11.14 -0.20 17.28
C ARG A 259 -10.36 0.05 18.57
N ALA A 260 -10.60 -0.74 19.62
CA ALA A 260 -9.97 -0.57 20.93
C ALA A 260 -9.35 -1.84 21.52
N ASP A 261 -9.50 -2.97 20.82
CA ASP A 261 -9.12 -4.33 21.20
C ASP A 261 -7.66 -4.63 20.82
N PHE A 262 -6.72 -3.85 21.35
CA PHE A 262 -5.28 -4.06 21.16
C PHE A 262 -4.46 -3.47 22.32
N GLY A 263 -3.27 -4.01 22.53
CA GLY A 263 -2.30 -3.60 23.53
C GLY A 263 -1.16 -2.76 22.95
N VAL A 264 -0.29 -2.25 23.83
CA VAL A 264 0.80 -1.34 23.42
C VAL A 264 1.85 -1.95 22.49
N GLY A 265 1.96 -3.28 22.49
CA GLY A 265 2.90 -4.02 21.65
C GLY A 265 2.37 -4.34 20.24
N ASP A 266 1.07 -4.16 20.00
CA ASP A 266 0.46 -4.53 18.73
C ASP A 266 0.86 -3.54 17.63
N SER A 267 1.30 -4.09 16.49
CA SER A 267 1.70 -3.32 15.32
C SER A 267 0.48 -2.66 14.67
N PHE A 268 0.58 -1.36 14.39
CA PHE A 268 -0.43 -0.57 13.68
C PHE A 268 -0.93 -1.27 12.40
N PHE A 269 -0.02 -1.87 11.63
CA PHE A 269 -0.35 -2.53 10.36
C PHE A 269 -1.05 -3.88 10.55
N ASP A 270 -0.79 -4.58 11.66
CA ASP A 270 -1.48 -5.84 12.00
C ASP A 270 -2.91 -5.63 12.49
N LEU A 271 -3.18 -4.42 13.00
CA LEU A 271 -4.49 -3.98 13.46
C LEU A 271 -5.41 -3.52 12.33
N GLY A 272 -4.93 -3.52 11.08
CA GLY A 272 -5.64 -3.02 9.91
C GLY A 272 -5.16 -1.64 9.45
N GLY A 273 -4.10 -1.10 10.05
CA GLY A 273 -3.45 0.13 9.60
C GLY A 273 -2.94 0.00 8.16
N HIS A 274 -3.19 1.03 7.35
CA HIS A 274 -2.81 1.12 5.95
C HIS A 274 -2.32 2.53 5.64
N SER A 275 -1.79 2.78 4.45
CA SER A 275 -1.13 4.06 4.12
C SER A 275 -1.94 5.32 4.46
N LEU A 276 -3.27 5.28 4.26
CA LEU A 276 -4.14 6.42 4.59
C LEU A 276 -4.35 6.60 6.10
N THR A 277 -4.66 5.52 6.82
CA THR A 277 -4.79 5.59 8.28
C THR A 277 -3.44 5.92 8.93
N ALA A 278 -2.33 5.45 8.35
CA ALA A 278 -0.98 5.82 8.75
C ALA A 278 -0.73 7.32 8.57
N ALA A 279 -1.04 7.89 7.40
CA ALA A 279 -0.90 9.33 7.17
C ALA A 279 -1.75 10.17 8.15
N ARG A 280 -3.00 9.75 8.42
CA ARG A 280 -3.90 10.39 9.39
C ARG A 280 -3.37 10.32 10.82
N LEU A 281 -2.91 9.14 11.24
CA LEU A 281 -2.29 8.91 12.54
C LEU A 281 -1.12 9.87 12.73
N MET A 282 -0.22 9.97 11.73
CA MET A 282 0.93 10.85 11.82
C MET A 282 0.54 12.33 11.85
N ALA A 283 -0.43 12.75 11.06
CA ALA A 283 -0.93 14.13 11.10
C ALA A 283 -1.51 14.49 12.48
N GLN A 284 -2.30 13.60 13.08
CA GLN A 284 -2.88 13.82 14.41
C GLN A 284 -1.82 13.83 15.52
N LEU A 285 -0.82 12.94 15.44
CA LEU A 285 0.29 12.92 16.40
C LEU A 285 1.19 14.17 16.29
N ARG A 286 1.47 14.66 15.08
CA ARG A 286 2.19 15.93 14.90
C ARG A 286 1.46 17.09 15.57
N ALA A 287 0.15 17.18 15.35
CA ALA A 287 -0.68 18.23 15.94
C ALA A 287 -0.73 18.12 17.48
N ALA A 288 -0.76 16.91 18.03
CA ALA A 288 -0.84 16.70 19.47
C ALA A 288 0.51 16.87 20.19
N CYS A 289 1.61 16.43 19.58
CA CYS A 289 2.94 16.43 20.21
C CYS A 289 3.76 17.69 19.89
N GLY A 290 3.42 18.43 18.84
CA GLY A 290 4.22 19.58 18.37
C GLY A 290 5.59 19.20 17.80
N VAL A 291 5.78 17.92 17.46
CA VAL A 291 7.02 17.38 16.88
C VAL A 291 6.79 17.08 15.40
N ASP A 292 7.78 17.37 14.55
CA ASP A 292 7.74 16.97 13.15
C ASP A 292 8.00 15.47 13.01
N LEU A 293 6.92 14.70 12.83
CA LEU A 293 6.97 13.24 12.79
C LEU A 293 6.85 12.74 11.37
N ALA A 294 7.95 12.45 10.68
CA ALA A 294 7.93 11.84 9.35
C ALA A 294 7.20 10.47 9.35
N LEU A 295 6.46 10.15 8.28
CA LEU A 295 5.73 8.87 8.18
C LEU A 295 6.64 7.65 8.33
N ARG A 296 7.89 7.75 7.88
CA ARG A 296 8.92 6.72 8.05
C ARG A 296 9.06 6.24 9.51
N ILE A 297 8.89 7.13 10.48
CA ILE A 297 9.00 6.79 11.91
C ILE A 297 7.98 5.73 12.31
N LEU A 298 6.73 5.83 11.82
CA LEU A 298 5.70 4.82 12.09
C LEU A 298 6.03 3.45 11.48
N PHE A 299 6.70 3.44 10.34
CA PHE A 299 7.14 2.20 9.69
C PHE A 299 8.31 1.56 10.44
N GLU A 300 9.20 2.37 11.01
CA GLU A 300 10.32 1.91 11.84
C GLU A 300 9.85 1.46 13.23
N HIS A 301 8.83 2.13 13.77
CA HIS A 301 8.29 1.93 15.11
C HIS A 301 6.76 1.76 15.07
N PRO A 302 6.26 0.59 14.61
CA PRO A 302 4.84 0.41 14.29
C PRO A 302 3.93 0.14 15.50
N SER A 303 4.48 -0.12 16.69
CA SER A 303 3.68 -0.35 17.90
C SER A 303 3.50 0.94 18.71
N VAL A 304 2.47 1.00 19.55
CA VAL A 304 2.22 2.15 20.43
C VAL A 304 3.44 2.44 21.32
N ALA A 305 4.02 1.40 21.93
CA ALA A 305 5.19 1.54 22.79
C ALA A 305 6.41 2.07 22.02
N ALA A 306 6.74 1.47 20.87
CA ALA A 306 7.90 1.87 20.10
C ALA A 306 7.73 3.28 19.51
N LEU A 307 6.53 3.64 19.05
CA LEU A 307 6.25 4.97 18.52
C LEU A 307 6.31 6.04 19.61
N ALA A 308 5.82 5.74 20.81
CA ALA A 308 5.92 6.64 21.95
C ALA A 308 7.39 6.90 22.34
N GLU A 309 8.22 5.87 22.38
CA GLU A 309 9.67 6.02 22.62
C GLU A 309 10.35 6.90 21.57
N ALA A 310 10.01 6.72 20.28
CA ALA A 310 10.55 7.53 19.20
C ALA A 310 10.11 9.01 19.30
N ILE A 311 8.85 9.27 19.66
CA ILE A 311 8.33 10.62 19.91
C ILE A 311 9.06 11.29 21.07
N ASP A 312 9.24 10.57 22.19
CA ASP A 312 9.92 11.10 23.37
C ASP A 312 11.39 11.43 23.07
N ALA A 313 12.08 10.56 22.31
CA ALA A 313 13.45 10.80 21.86
C ALA A 313 13.58 12.06 20.97
N LEU A 314 12.63 12.26 20.05
CA LEU A 314 12.60 13.44 19.18
C LEU A 314 12.28 14.72 19.97
N ALA A 315 11.31 14.66 20.88
CA ALA A 315 10.96 15.78 21.75
C ALA A 315 12.15 16.21 22.63
N TRP A 316 12.88 15.24 23.20
CA TRP A 316 14.11 15.51 23.95
C TRP A 316 15.18 16.20 23.09
N SER A 317 15.37 15.73 21.85
CA SER A 317 16.34 16.33 20.92
C SER A 317 15.99 17.77 20.50
N ALA A 318 14.71 18.10 20.40
CA ALA A 318 14.22 19.44 20.09
C ALA A 318 14.41 20.40 21.27
N GLN A 319 14.23 19.92 22.51
CA GLN A 319 14.46 20.70 23.72
C GLN A 319 15.96 20.99 23.95
N GLY A 320 16.84 20.02 23.69
CA GLY A 320 18.30 20.19 23.82
C GLY A 320 18.93 21.18 22.84
N LYS A 321 18.36 21.36 21.64
CA LYS A 321 18.82 22.36 20.66
C LYS A 321 18.47 23.80 21.06
N THR A 322 17.47 23.99 21.92
CA THR A 322 17.03 25.33 22.34
C THR A 322 17.89 25.91 23.48
N GLN A 323 18.67 25.09 24.20
CA GLN A 323 19.46 25.54 25.36
C GLN A 323 20.93 25.90 25.06
N THR A 324 21.45 25.70 23.85
CA THR A 324 22.86 26.03 23.50
C THR A 324 23.05 27.42 22.89
N GLY A 325 22.00 28.25 22.81
CA GLY A 325 22.07 29.67 22.43
C GLY A 325 22.14 30.60 23.65
N GLY A 326 23.24 30.57 24.41
CA GLY A 326 23.49 31.53 25.49
C GLY A 326 23.83 32.95 24.97
N PRO A 327 23.55 34.01 25.74
CA PRO A 327 23.52 35.39 25.24
C PRO A 327 24.94 35.94 25.04
N ARG A 328 25.21 36.56 23.87
CA ARG A 328 26.38 37.43 23.71
C ARG A 328 26.11 38.73 24.47
N GLU A 329 26.77 38.85 25.62
CA GLU A 329 26.90 40.10 26.36
C GLU A 329 27.47 41.20 25.46
N ARG A 330 26.96 42.41 25.70
CA ARG A 330 27.40 43.66 25.11
C ARG A 330 28.82 43.94 25.60
N GLU A 331 29.74 44.21 24.68
CA GLU A 331 30.86 45.11 24.97
C GLU A 331 30.62 46.39 24.17
N GLU A 332 30.22 47.43 24.92
CA GLU A 332 30.49 48.81 24.59
C GLU A 332 32.00 48.97 24.39
N ILE A 333 32.39 49.53 23.24
CA ILE A 333 33.69 50.20 23.12
C ILE A 333 33.38 51.61 22.62
N GLU A 334 33.39 52.55 23.57
CA GLU A 334 33.75 53.94 23.31
C GLU A 334 35.17 53.99 22.74
N LEU A 335 35.32 54.60 21.56
CA LEU A 335 36.26 55.71 21.27
C LEU A 335 36.13 56.16 19.81
#